data_AF-A0A7R7ZJ06-F1
#
_entry.id   AF-A0A7R7ZJ06-F1
#
_cell.length_a   1.000
_cell.length_b   1.000
_cell.length_c   1.000
_cell.angle_alpha   90.00
_cell.angle_beta   90.00
_cell.angle_gamma   90.00
#
_symmetry.space_group_name_H-M   'P 1'
#
loop_
_entity.id
_entity.type
_entity.pdbx_description
1 polymer ?
#
loop_
_entity_poly.entity_id
_entity_poly.type
_entity_poly.pdbx_seq_one_letter_code
_entity_poly.pdbx_strand_id
1 'polypeptide(L)'
;MIYGYNTCTLQIRRLHLVWQVKSIDMTTAAQGLLNNLLEDDIIDEGYILNISIYVENGLAHNKTPFGKHERVCLYQGVPDYRSIISLEASGDQIERLPNIRDEQGRTLVMVSTADDLRDHIREIVRGYLHQGVKLSEMEYQPNAG
;
A
#
# COMPACT_ATOMS: atom_id res chain seq x y z
N MET A 1 -6.65 -10.21 -5.83
CA MET A 1 -5.77 -9.34 -6.63
C MET A 1 -4.46 -10.04 -6.97
N ILE A 2 -3.65 -10.45 -5.99
CA ILE A 2 -2.36 -11.14 -6.23
C ILE A 2 -2.55 -12.42 -7.04
N TYR A 3 -3.49 -13.28 -6.65
CA TYR A 3 -3.87 -14.46 -7.46
C TYR A 3 -4.24 -14.12 -8.91
N GLY A 4 -4.91 -12.98 -9.14
CA GLY A 4 -5.28 -12.52 -10.48
C GLY A 4 -4.09 -12.01 -11.30
N TYR A 5 -3.10 -11.41 -10.65
CA TYR A 5 -1.81 -11.07 -11.27
C TYR A 5 -1.01 -12.34 -11.61
N ASN A 6 -0.83 -13.24 -10.65
CA ASN A 6 -0.09 -14.50 -10.83
C ASN A 6 -0.72 -15.38 -11.91
N THR A 7 -2.04 -15.29 -12.12
CA THR A 7 -2.75 -15.99 -13.21
C THR A 7 -2.81 -15.20 -14.53
N CYS A 8 -2.13 -14.05 -14.62
CA CYS A 8 -2.16 -13.11 -15.76
C CYS A 8 -3.57 -12.64 -16.16
N THR A 9 -4.53 -12.69 -15.24
CA THR A 9 -5.91 -12.25 -15.47
C THR A 9 -6.14 -10.77 -15.16
N LEU A 10 -5.18 -10.11 -14.50
CA LEU A 10 -5.22 -8.69 -14.14
C LEU A 10 -3.95 -7.97 -14.61
N GLN A 11 -4.10 -6.78 -15.21
CA GLN A 11 -2.99 -5.91 -15.66
C GLN A 11 -2.41 -5.03 -14.53
N ILE A 12 -2.43 -5.51 -13.29
CA ILE A 12 -1.90 -4.75 -12.14
C ILE A 12 -0.38 -4.91 -12.15
N ARG A 13 0.36 -3.80 -12.23
CA ARG A 13 1.83 -3.83 -12.19
C ARG A 13 2.42 -3.56 -10.80
N ARG A 14 1.63 -2.98 -9.90
CA ARG A 14 2.06 -2.59 -8.55
C ARG A 14 0.86 -2.50 -7.62
N LEU A 15 1.05 -2.95 -6.39
CA LEU A 15 0.10 -2.88 -5.29
C LEU A 15 0.83 -2.39 -4.04
N HIS A 16 0.41 -1.25 -3.50
CA HIS A 16 0.96 -0.72 -2.25
C HIS A 16 -0.08 -0.77 -1.15
N LEU A 17 0.16 -1.62 -0.15
CA LEU A 17 -0.62 -1.66 1.09
C LEU A 17 -0.01 -0.72 2.12
N VAL A 18 -0.76 0.31 2.51
CA VAL A 18 -0.42 1.20 3.62
C VAL A 18 -1.33 0.88 4.79
N TRP A 19 -0.75 0.48 5.92
CA TRP A 19 -1.52 0.10 7.11
C TRP A 19 -1.05 0.90 8.33
N GLN A 20 -1.93 1.76 8.87
CA GLN A 20 -1.70 2.45 10.13
C GLN A 20 -2.36 1.68 11.29
N VAL A 21 -1.61 1.47 12.37
CA VAL A 21 -2.09 0.78 13.59
C VAL A 21 -1.70 1.54 14.85
N LYS A 22 -2.51 1.39 15.91
CA LYS A 22 -2.26 2.02 17.21
C LYS A 22 -1.04 1.43 17.94
N SER A 23 -0.85 0.11 17.84
CA SER A 23 0.25 -0.59 18.53
C SER A 23 0.83 -1.73 17.70
N ILE A 24 2.06 -2.11 18.04
CA ILE A 24 2.76 -3.22 17.37
C ILE A 24 2.03 -4.56 17.54
N ASP A 25 1.35 -4.79 18.67
CA ASP A 25 0.64 -6.05 18.94
C ASP A 25 -0.46 -6.36 17.91
N MET A 26 -1.08 -5.31 17.35
CA MET A 26 -2.06 -5.46 16.26
C MET A 26 -1.42 -6.02 14.99
N THR A 27 -0.14 -5.72 14.74
CA THR A 27 0.60 -6.25 13.59
C THR A 27 0.95 -7.73 13.79
N THR A 28 1.28 -8.14 15.02
CA THR A 28 1.65 -9.51 15.36
C THR A 28 0.54 -10.51 15.02
N ALA A 29 -0.72 -10.15 15.27
CA ALA A 29 -1.87 -11.00 14.92
C ALA A 29 -2.01 -11.25 13.42
N ALA A 30 -1.60 -10.28 12.58
CA ALA A 30 -1.65 -10.40 11.12
C ALA A 30 -0.35 -10.96 10.52
N GLN A 31 0.71 -11.17 11.31
CA GLN A 31 2.03 -11.55 10.81
C GLN A 31 2.01 -12.83 9.96
N GLY A 32 1.23 -13.84 10.37
CA GLY A 32 1.07 -15.08 9.60
C GLY A 32 0.47 -14.83 8.22
N LEU A 33 -0.59 -14.03 8.15
CA LEU A 33 -1.25 -13.66 6.89
C LEU A 33 -0.33 -12.85 5.98
N LEU A 34 0.41 -11.88 6.54
CA LEU A 34 1.33 -11.03 5.77
C LEU A 34 2.51 -11.83 5.21
N ASN A 35 3.05 -12.79 5.98
CA ASN A 35 4.11 -13.67 5.47
C ASN A 35 3.61 -14.52 4.30
N ASN A 36 2.45 -15.16 4.43
CA ASN A 36 1.88 -15.98 3.36
C ASN A 36 1.62 -15.13 2.11
N LEU A 37 1.12 -13.90 2.29
CA LEU A 37 0.88 -12.98 1.18
C LEU A 37 2.17 -12.60 0.42
N LEU A 38 3.29 -12.47 1.14
CA LEU A 38 4.60 -12.19 0.53
C LEU A 38 5.21 -13.42 -0.13
N GLU A 39 4.94 -14.61 0.40
CA GLU A 39 5.35 -15.88 -0.21
C GLU A 39 4.66 -16.06 -1.57
N ASP A 40 3.37 -15.77 -1.65
CA ASP A 40 2.60 -15.81 -2.91
C ASP A 40 3.06 -14.79 -3.96
N ASP A 41 3.60 -13.64 -3.53
CA ASP A 41 4.09 -12.56 -4.40
C ASP A 41 5.46 -12.88 -5.04
N ILE A 42 6.18 -13.89 -4.54
CA ILE A 42 7.49 -14.31 -5.07
C ILE A 42 7.37 -15.27 -6.27
N ILE A 43 6.21 -15.91 -6.45
CA ILE A 43 6.02 -17.09 -7.33
C ILE A 43 6.42 -16.83 -8.80
N ASP A 44 6.43 -15.58 -9.28
CA ASP A 44 6.83 -15.21 -10.65
C ASP A 44 7.86 -14.08 -10.73
N GLU A 45 8.70 -13.88 -9.70
CA GLU A 45 9.56 -12.68 -9.56
C GLU A 45 8.77 -11.36 -9.69
N GLY A 46 7.46 -11.39 -9.41
CA GLY A 46 6.56 -10.29 -9.69
C GLY A 46 6.84 -9.07 -8.82
N TYR A 47 7.16 -9.29 -7.54
CA TYR A 47 7.45 -8.26 -6.54
C TYR A 47 6.49 -7.06 -6.58
N ILE A 48 5.23 -7.30 -6.98
CA ILE A 48 4.27 -6.22 -7.23
C ILE A 48 3.76 -5.64 -5.92
N LEU A 49 3.82 -6.43 -4.84
CA LEU A 49 3.36 -6.03 -3.52
C LEU A 49 4.44 -5.27 -2.74
N ASN A 50 4.11 -4.04 -2.38
CA ASN A 50 4.80 -3.26 -1.37
C ASN A 50 3.91 -3.12 -0.13
N ILE A 51 4.48 -3.29 1.07
CA ILE A 51 3.74 -3.14 2.34
C ILE A 51 4.46 -2.13 3.21
N SER A 52 3.76 -1.09 3.65
CA SER A 52 4.26 -0.10 4.59
C SER A 52 3.35 -0.04 5.80
N ILE A 53 3.85 -0.44 6.96
CA ILE A 53 3.09 -0.49 8.20
C ILE A 53 3.58 0.63 9.10
N TYR A 54 2.66 1.47 9.57
CA TYR A 54 2.93 2.61 10.44
C TYR A 54 2.32 2.35 11.81
N VAL A 55 3.13 2.45 12.86
CA VAL A 55 2.72 2.22 14.24
C VAL A 55 2.76 3.56 14.96
N GLU A 56 1.62 3.98 15.51
CA GLU A 56 1.49 5.30 16.16
C GLU A 56 2.47 5.48 17.31
N ASN A 57 2.64 4.45 18.15
CA ASN A 57 3.54 4.45 19.30
C ASN A 57 4.09 3.04 19.57
N GLY A 58 5.33 2.95 20.04
CA GLY A 58 5.87 1.71 20.62
C GLY A 58 6.97 1.02 19.81
N LEU A 59 7.49 1.61 18.73
CA LEU A 59 8.70 1.08 18.10
C LEU A 59 9.95 1.57 18.82
N ALA A 60 10.91 0.65 19.03
CA ALA A 60 12.21 0.96 19.61
C ALA A 60 13.12 1.77 18.66
N HIS A 61 12.88 1.64 17.35
CA HIS A 61 13.62 2.33 16.29
C HIS A 61 12.64 2.87 15.24
N ASN A 62 13.04 3.93 14.53
CA ASN A 62 12.19 4.56 13.50
C ASN A 62 11.80 3.60 12.36
N LYS A 63 12.58 2.53 12.18
CA LYS A 63 12.33 1.46 11.21
C LYS A 63 12.70 0.12 11.84
N THR A 64 11.80 -0.87 11.78
CA THR A 64 12.06 -2.23 12.28
C THR A 64 11.60 -3.26 11.25
N PRO A 65 12.44 -4.21 10.84
CA PRO A 65 12.02 -5.32 9.97
C PRO A 65 10.88 -6.13 10.59
N PHE A 66 9.96 -6.61 9.77
CA PHE A 66 8.76 -7.33 10.23
C PHE A 66 8.49 -8.59 9.41
N GLY A 67 8.14 -9.67 10.12
CA GLY A 67 7.87 -10.95 9.48
C GLY A 67 9.13 -11.75 9.16
N LYS A 68 8.98 -12.76 8.30
CA LYS A 68 10.07 -13.66 7.88
C LYS A 68 10.84 -13.11 6.68
N HIS A 69 10.22 -12.21 5.93
CA HIS A 69 10.81 -11.57 4.76
C HIS A 69 11.32 -10.19 5.17
N GLU A 70 12.55 -9.84 4.78
CA GLU A 70 13.12 -8.49 5.01
C GLU A 70 12.41 -7.38 4.18
N ARG A 71 11.32 -7.73 3.50
CA ARG A 71 10.54 -6.87 2.60
C ARG A 71 9.53 -5.96 3.31
N VAL A 72 9.18 -6.25 4.57
CA VAL A 72 8.24 -5.41 5.34
C VAL A 72 8.98 -4.73 6.47
N CYS A 73 8.70 -3.44 6.63
CA CYS A 73 9.22 -2.64 7.71
C CYS A 73 8.09 -1.92 8.44
N LEU A 74 8.19 -1.87 9.76
CA LEU A 74 7.38 -1.02 10.62
C LEU A 74 8.03 0.36 10.69
N TYR A 75 7.24 1.40 10.53
CA TYR A 75 7.63 2.80 10.65
C TYR A 75 6.92 3.44 11.84
N GLN A 76 7.60 4.31 12.57
CA GLN A 76 7.03 5.00 13.72
C GLN A 76 6.28 6.26 13.29
N GLY A 77 5.05 6.43 13.77
CA GLY A 77 4.22 7.63 13.57
C GLY A 77 3.08 7.44 12.56
N VAL A 78 2.62 8.55 12.00
CA VAL A 78 1.49 8.62 11.04
C VAL A 78 2.04 8.68 9.61
N PRO A 79 1.45 7.96 8.65
CA PRO A 79 1.88 8.02 7.25
C PRO A 79 1.69 9.42 6.66
N ASP A 80 2.66 9.89 5.87
CA ASP A 80 2.44 11.02 4.97
C ASP A 80 1.70 10.55 3.72
N TYR A 81 0.38 10.49 3.81
CA TYR A 81 -0.49 10.05 2.71
C TYR A 81 -0.32 10.88 1.44
N ARG A 82 0.01 12.18 1.55
CA ARG A 82 0.22 13.04 0.39
C ARG A 82 1.46 12.62 -0.37
N SER A 83 2.58 12.43 0.33
CA SER A 83 3.83 11.98 -0.27
C SER A 83 3.70 10.58 -0.86
N ILE A 84 3.02 9.66 -0.16
CA ILE A 84 2.79 8.30 -0.66
C ILE A 84 1.96 8.32 -1.94
N ILE A 85 0.79 8.99 -1.94
CA ILE A 85 -0.09 9.05 -3.12
C ILE A 85 0.62 9.74 -4.28
N SER A 86 1.40 10.81 -4.02
CA SER A 86 2.18 11.48 -5.06
C SER A 86 3.20 10.56 -5.71
N LEU A 87 3.91 9.76 -4.91
CA LEU A 87 4.95 8.86 -5.39
C LEU A 87 4.34 7.69 -6.19
N GLU A 88 3.21 7.16 -5.74
CA GLU A 88 2.49 6.09 -6.45
C GLU A 88 1.81 6.61 -7.73
N ALA A 89 1.36 7.88 -7.75
CA ALA A 89 0.77 8.52 -8.93
C ALA A 89 1.81 8.84 -10.01
N SER A 90 3.07 9.12 -9.64
CA SER A 90 4.13 9.37 -10.64
C SER A 90 4.54 8.11 -11.40
N GLY A 91 4.33 6.93 -10.79
CA GLY A 91 4.74 5.65 -11.36
C GLY A 91 6.24 5.41 -11.31
N ASP A 92 7.02 6.24 -10.60
CA ASP A 92 8.48 6.09 -10.51
C ASP A 92 8.90 4.82 -9.77
N GLN A 93 8.00 4.25 -8.96
CA GLN A 93 8.21 2.99 -8.25
C GLN A 93 7.84 1.74 -9.07
N ILE A 94 7.40 1.93 -10.33
CA ILE A 94 7.10 0.83 -11.25
C ILE A 94 8.31 0.67 -12.17
N GLU A 95 8.91 -0.51 -12.18
CA GLU A 95 10.05 -0.79 -13.05
C GLU A 95 9.63 -0.68 -14.51
N ARG A 96 10.31 0.21 -15.25
CA ARG A 96 10.04 0.41 -16.68
C ARG A 96 10.79 -0.64 -17.48
N LEU A 97 10.04 -1.42 -18.27
CA LEU A 97 10.68 -2.35 -19.20
C LEU A 97 11.42 -1.55 -20.29
N PRO A 98 12.70 -1.85 -20.56
CA PRO A 98 13.42 -1.20 -21.65
C PRO A 98 12.71 -1.53 -22.96
N ASN A 99 12.37 -0.50 -23.73
CA ASN A 99 11.69 -0.52 -25.04
C ASN A 99 10.16 -0.43 -25.06
N ILE A 100 9.48 -0.25 -23.92
CA ILE A 100 8.06 0.13 -23.90
C ILE A 100 7.96 1.60 -23.55
N ARG A 101 7.33 2.41 -24.43
CA ARG A 101 6.81 3.72 -24.02
C ARG A 101 5.65 3.44 -23.09
N ASP A 102 5.91 3.31 -21.79
CA ASP A 102 4.84 3.15 -20.83
C ASP A 102 3.96 4.40 -20.91
N GLU A 103 2.72 4.20 -21.36
CA GLU A 103 1.67 5.18 -21.13
C GLU A 103 1.53 5.38 -19.62
N GLN A 104 1.24 6.60 -19.19
CA GLN A 104 1.03 6.89 -17.78
C GLN A 104 -0.09 5.97 -17.25
N GLY A 105 0.29 5.07 -16.35
CA GLY A 105 -0.61 4.11 -15.73
C GLY A 105 -1.73 4.82 -14.95
N ARG A 106 -2.81 4.09 -14.67
CA ARG A 106 -3.89 4.59 -13.80
C ARG A 106 -3.70 4.03 -12.40
N THR A 107 -3.86 4.88 -11.40
CA THR A 107 -3.77 4.49 -9.99
C THR A 107 -5.14 4.47 -9.36
N LEU A 108 -5.48 3.38 -8.67
CA LEU A 108 -6.69 3.28 -7.86
C LEU A 108 -6.29 3.32 -6.39
N VAL A 109 -6.75 4.35 -5.67
CA VAL A 109 -6.61 4.47 -4.22
C VAL A 109 -7.88 3.91 -3.58
N MET A 110 -7.73 2.86 -2.77
CA MET A 110 -8.83 2.25 -2.02
C MET A 110 -8.69 2.60 -0.54
N VAL A 111 -9.75 3.11 0.09
CA VAL A 111 -9.70 3.62 1.47
C VAL A 111 -10.73 2.93 2.37
N SER A 112 -10.27 2.44 3.51
CA SER A 112 -11.07 1.92 4.63
C SER A 112 -10.51 2.51 5.93
N THR A 113 -11.01 3.68 6.33
CA THR A 113 -10.55 4.45 7.50
C THR A 113 -11.69 5.23 8.14
N ALA A 114 -11.45 5.82 9.31
CA ALA A 114 -12.39 6.76 9.91
C ALA A 114 -12.68 7.96 8.99
N ASP A 115 -13.83 8.61 9.21
CA ASP A 115 -14.37 9.66 8.34
C ASP A 115 -13.40 10.83 8.11
N ASP A 116 -12.70 11.28 9.15
CA ASP A 116 -11.74 12.39 9.09
C ASP A 116 -10.54 12.10 8.17
N LEU A 117 -9.93 10.92 8.35
CA LEU A 117 -8.82 10.47 7.52
C LEU A 117 -9.28 10.17 6.09
N ARG A 118 -10.48 9.63 5.92
CA ARG A 118 -11.06 9.35 4.60
C ARG A 118 -11.27 10.65 3.83
N ASP A 119 -11.81 11.67 4.49
CA ASP A 119 -12.01 13.00 3.92
C ASP A 119 -10.67 13.65 3.56
N HIS A 120 -9.65 13.50 4.41
CA HIS A 120 -8.29 13.97 4.14
C HIS A 120 -7.69 13.29 2.89
N ILE A 121 -7.79 11.97 2.78
CA ILE A 121 -7.30 11.23 1.59
C ILE A 121 -8.09 11.63 0.34
N ARG A 122 -9.40 11.86 0.45
CA ARG A 122 -10.22 12.34 -0.67
C ARG A 122 -9.73 13.68 -1.19
N GLU A 123 -9.41 14.62 -0.30
CA GLU A 123 -8.84 15.93 -0.68
C GLU A 123 -7.47 15.78 -1.36
N ILE A 124 -6.61 14.88 -0.88
CA ILE A 124 -5.33 14.60 -1.54
C ILE A 124 -5.58 14.07 -2.96
N VAL A 125 -6.42 13.05 -3.12
CA VAL A 125 -6.67 12.40 -4.43
C VAL A 125 -7.30 13.37 -5.43
N ARG A 126 -8.14 14.32 -4.99
CA ARG A 126 -8.68 15.39 -5.86
C ARG A 126 -7.57 16.16 -6.59
N GLY A 127 -6.41 16.35 -5.93
CA GLY A 127 -5.24 16.99 -6.53
C GLY A 127 -4.60 16.19 -7.68
N TYR A 128 -4.82 14.89 -7.77
CA TYR A 128 -4.16 13.99 -8.73
C TYR A 128 -5.12 13.39 -9.79
N LEU A 129 -6.38 13.84 -9.86
CA LEU A 129 -7.34 13.34 -10.85
C LEU A 129 -6.85 13.52 -12.30
N HIS A 130 -6.14 14.61 -12.57
CA HIS A 130 -5.55 14.90 -13.88
C HIS A 130 -4.41 13.93 -14.27
N GLN A 131 -3.86 13.19 -13.30
CA GLN A 131 -2.82 12.18 -13.48
C GLN A 131 -3.40 10.75 -13.55
N GLY A 132 -4.73 10.63 -13.66
CA GLY A 132 -5.39 9.32 -13.78
C GLY A 132 -5.58 8.58 -12.47
N VAL A 133 -5.42 9.25 -11.32
CA VAL A 133 -5.72 8.69 -10.00
C VAL A 133 -7.22 8.68 -9.76
N LYS A 134 -7.75 7.57 -9.24
CA LYS A 134 -9.15 7.43 -8.82
C LYS A 134 -9.24 7.01 -7.35
N LEU A 135 -10.32 7.41 -6.68
CA LEU A 135 -10.64 6.99 -5.32
C LEU A 135 -11.77 5.96 -5.34
N SER A 136 -11.66 4.93 -4.50
CA SER A 136 -12.74 4.01 -4.16
C SER A 136 -12.84 3.87 -2.64
N GLU A 137 -13.98 4.24 -2.08
CA GLU A 137 -14.27 4.11 -0.65
C GLU A 137 -14.89 2.74 -0.39
N MET A 138 -14.33 1.99 0.56
CA MET A 138 -14.80 0.65 0.89
C MET A 138 -16.11 0.68 1.68
N GLU A 139 -16.93 -0.38 1.56
CA GLU A 139 -18.19 -0.49 2.31
C GLU A 139 -17.93 -0.58 3.82
N TYR A 140 -16.91 -1.35 4.19
CA TYR A 140 -16.45 -1.39 5.58
C TYR A 140 -15.53 -0.19 5.87
N GLN A 141 -15.89 0.56 6.91
CA GLN A 141 -15.09 1.65 7.45
C GLN A 141 -14.95 1.39 8.95
N PRO A 142 -13.72 1.32 9.51
CA PRO A 142 -13.55 1.14 10.94
C PRO A 142 -14.05 2.39 11.69
N ASN A 143 -14.75 2.18 12.80
CA ASN A 143 -15.16 3.29 13.67
C ASN A 143 -13.92 4.01 14.21
N ALA A 144 -14.03 5.34 14.41
CA ALA A 144 -13.06 6.10 15.18
C ALA A 144 -13.07 5.56 16.64
N GLY A 145 -12.13 4.68 16.95
CA GLY A 145 -11.99 4.06 18.26
C GLY A 145 -11.11 4.85 19.21
#